data_AF-A0A2P8VHN7-F1
#
_entry.id   AF-A0A2P8VHN7-F1
#
_cell.length_a   1.000
_cell.length_b   1.000
_cell.length_c   1.000
_cell.angle_alpha   90.00
_cell.angle_beta   90.00
_cell.angle_gamma   90.00
#
_symmetry.space_group_name_H-M   'P 1'
#
loop_
_entity.id
_entity.type
_entity.pdbx_description
1 polymer ?
#
loop_
_entity_poly.entity_id
_entity_poly.type
_entity_poly.pdbx_seq_one_letter_code
_entity_poly.pdbx_strand_id
1 'polypeptide(L)'
;DVYKRQQHDEADWDLPTVDLCLRLLCRNDLEWRRSRPLIAPNSRLASLGLVEWLNADDTTLLSRHLRLTEDLATYLLSEDPDPTSVDTWAIAPVAEASESSEVPAESWNSLVLPDPQLAQLKTVAAAARATDGTMVLLAGPSGTGKTLAAKVLAAELELLLVIVDLATITPDEDGTIPELDDLANLPPCVLLLKNAPQWFGRTPTAEAALVQSWVIQRRRQPGLTLLASPYLQSIKPSWRQSMTGVVEFPTPDAAARELLWKRAIPQGTKKDRNLRWPHVAEHLTLSGGDIATLAQTALALAQQNDPPTLTLDSLHQALALHHPAMKLPKPSRNRRSQPKQS
;
A
#
# COMPACT_ATOMS: atom_id res chain seq x y z
N ASP A 1 -0.85 43.68 -13.54
CA ASP A 1 0.32 42.94 -13.01
C ASP A 1 0.78 43.27 -11.60
N VAL A 2 0.40 44.39 -10.98
CA VAL A 2 0.73 44.64 -9.56
C VAL A 2 -0.27 43.98 -8.58
N TYR A 3 -1.53 43.81 -8.99
CA TYR A 3 -2.59 43.23 -8.14
C TYR A 3 -2.63 41.68 -8.08
N LYS A 4 -1.88 40.97 -8.94
CA LYS A 4 -1.82 39.49 -8.91
C LYS A 4 -0.68 38.94 -8.05
N ARG A 5 0.32 39.76 -7.69
CA ARG A 5 1.39 39.38 -6.77
C ARG A 5 0.97 39.44 -5.30
N GLN A 6 -0.02 40.25 -4.94
CA GLN A 6 -0.44 40.39 -3.54
C GLN A 6 -1.32 39.25 -2.99
N GLN A 7 -1.87 38.37 -3.84
CA GLN A 7 -2.74 37.27 -3.36
C GLN A 7 -1.99 35.98 -2.99
N HIS A 8 -0.72 35.82 -3.37
CA HIS A 8 0.10 34.69 -2.92
C HIS A 8 0.95 35.00 -1.68
N ASP A 9 1.14 36.28 -1.33
CA ASP A 9 2.03 36.67 -0.23
C ASP A 9 1.36 36.76 1.14
N GLU A 10 0.03 36.92 1.26
CA GLU A 10 -0.60 37.17 2.57
C GLU A 10 -0.81 35.92 3.45
N ALA A 11 -0.71 34.70 2.91
CA ALA A 11 -0.98 33.46 3.67
C ALA A 11 0.27 32.76 4.23
N ASP A 12 1.47 33.11 3.75
CA ASP A 12 2.72 32.40 4.07
C ASP A 12 3.49 32.97 5.26
N TRP A 13 3.12 34.16 5.75
CA TRP A 13 3.90 34.90 6.77
C TRP A 13 3.75 34.37 8.20
N ASP A 14 2.82 33.44 8.44
CA ASP A 14 2.54 32.86 9.77
C ASP A 14 3.11 31.45 9.96
N LEU A 15 3.83 30.90 8.98
CA LEU A 15 4.42 29.57 9.08
C LEU A 15 5.80 29.61 9.75
N PRO A 16 6.16 28.62 10.59
CA PRO A 16 7.44 28.61 11.25
C PRO A 16 8.57 28.31 10.26
N THR A 17 9.70 29.00 10.43
CA THR A 17 10.93 28.69 9.68
C THR A 17 11.68 27.50 10.29
N VAL A 18 12.52 26.84 9.49
CA VAL A 18 13.41 25.77 9.99
C VAL A 18 14.30 26.26 11.13
N ASP A 19 14.81 27.50 11.06
CA ASP A 19 15.56 28.13 12.16
C ASP A 19 14.72 28.24 13.43
N LEU A 20 13.48 28.72 13.32
CA LEU A 20 12.57 28.84 14.47
C LEU A 20 12.27 27.46 15.09
N CYS A 21 11.97 26.45 14.26
CA CYS A 21 11.71 25.10 14.75
C CYS A 21 12.93 24.49 15.44
N LEU A 22 14.14 24.68 14.90
CA LEU A 22 15.35 24.21 15.56
C LEU A 22 15.60 24.93 16.90
N ARG A 23 15.28 26.24 17.01
CA ARG A 23 15.34 26.98 18.30
C ARG A 23 14.35 26.47 19.33
N LEU A 24 13.16 26.09 18.90
CA LEU A 24 12.12 25.59 19.80
C LEU A 24 12.39 24.16 20.27
N LEU A 25 12.95 23.31 19.40
CA LEU A 25 13.14 21.89 19.66
C LEU A 25 14.52 21.54 20.24
N CYS A 26 15.55 22.34 19.98
CA CYS A 26 16.93 22.07 20.42
C CYS A 26 17.33 23.00 21.57
N ARG A 27 18.02 22.46 22.59
CA ARG A 27 18.42 23.22 23.79
C ARG A 27 19.86 23.73 23.73
N ASN A 28 20.65 23.27 22.77
CA ASN A 28 22.06 23.65 22.59
C ASN A 28 22.53 23.45 21.14
N ASP A 29 23.70 24.02 20.81
CA ASP A 29 24.29 23.97 19.47
C ASP A 29 24.62 22.55 18.97
N LEU A 30 24.86 21.61 19.89
CA LEU A 30 25.17 20.22 19.53
C LEU A 30 23.92 19.48 19.05
N GLU A 31 22.80 19.63 19.77
CA GLU A 31 21.48 19.14 19.37
C GLU A 31 21.04 19.79 18.06
N TRP A 32 21.25 21.10 17.92
CA TRP A 32 20.96 21.83 16.68
C TRP A 32 21.62 21.17 15.46
N ARG A 33 22.92 20.88 15.54
CA ARG A 33 23.67 20.26 14.44
C ARG A 33 23.20 18.83 14.14
N ARG A 34 22.75 18.08 15.15
CA ARG A 34 22.24 16.70 15.00
C ARG A 34 20.81 16.64 14.45
N SER A 35 19.96 17.61 14.80
CA SER A 35 18.57 17.68 14.37
C SER A 35 18.40 18.31 12.99
N ARG A 36 19.33 19.16 12.57
CA ARG A 36 19.28 19.85 11.27
C ARG A 36 19.14 18.90 10.05
N PRO A 37 19.85 17.75 9.96
CA PRO A 37 19.63 16.77 8.88
C PRO A 37 18.29 16.06 8.94
N LEU A 38 17.63 15.99 10.11
CA LEU A 38 16.35 15.32 10.30
C LEU A 38 15.16 16.17 9.83
N ILE A 39 15.36 17.49 9.68
CA ILE A 39 14.35 18.47 9.23
C ILE A 39 14.81 19.11 7.90
N ALA A 40 15.73 18.44 7.19
CA ALA A 40 16.09 18.82 5.83
C ALA A 40 15.07 18.28 4.82
N PRO A 41 14.92 18.90 3.65
CA PRO A 41 14.02 18.42 2.59
C PRO A 41 14.30 16.99 2.10
N ASN A 42 15.52 16.47 2.31
CA ASN A 42 15.91 15.10 1.99
C ASN A 42 15.91 14.16 3.22
N SER A 43 15.27 14.58 4.31
CA SER A 43 15.22 13.83 5.56
C SER A 43 14.18 12.71 5.52
N ARG A 44 14.22 11.85 6.54
CA ARG A 44 13.18 10.81 6.71
C ARG A 44 11.79 11.41 6.93
N LEU A 45 11.68 12.62 7.50
CA LEU A 45 10.38 13.29 7.65
C LEU A 45 9.81 13.69 6.28
N ALA A 46 10.66 14.07 5.35
CA ALA A 46 10.28 14.34 3.97
C ALA A 46 9.89 13.06 3.23
N SER A 47 10.69 12.00 3.34
CA SER A 47 10.42 10.72 2.67
C SER A 47 9.13 10.03 3.15
N LEU A 48 8.72 10.32 4.39
CA LEU A 48 7.48 9.81 4.96
C LEU A 48 6.27 10.73 4.69
N GLY A 49 6.46 11.87 4.01
CA GLY A 49 5.39 12.83 3.74
C GLY A 49 4.79 13.42 5.02
N LEU A 50 5.61 13.65 6.05
CA LEU A 50 5.17 14.18 7.34
C LEU A 50 5.36 15.69 7.45
N VAL A 51 6.33 16.23 6.71
CA VAL A 51 6.67 17.65 6.71
C VAL A 51 6.83 18.11 5.26
N GLU A 52 6.31 19.29 4.96
CA GLU A 52 6.43 19.99 3.69
C GLU A 52 7.26 21.26 3.92
N TRP A 53 8.10 21.62 2.94
CA TRP A 53 8.84 22.88 2.96
C TRP A 53 8.28 23.80 1.88
N LEU A 54 8.04 25.05 2.25
CA LEU A 54 7.48 26.07 1.37
C LEU A 54 8.59 27.07 0.99
N ASN A 55 8.48 27.62 -0.22
CA ASN A 55 9.42 28.58 -0.81
C ASN A 55 10.83 28.01 -1.07
N ALA A 56 10.92 27.08 -2.03
CA ALA A 56 12.16 26.38 -2.40
C ALA A 56 13.22 27.28 -3.06
N ASP A 57 12.79 28.34 -3.77
CA ASP A 57 13.60 28.90 -4.86
C ASP A 57 14.61 29.98 -4.48
N ASP A 58 14.62 30.54 -3.27
CA ASP A 58 15.49 31.70 -2.99
C ASP A 58 16.04 31.83 -1.57
N THR A 59 15.97 30.76 -0.75
CA THR A 59 16.35 30.87 0.67
C THR A 59 17.21 29.72 1.18
N THR A 60 18.14 30.05 2.08
CA THR A 60 18.94 29.04 2.81
C THR A 60 18.02 28.10 3.60
N LEU A 61 18.46 26.86 3.86
CA LEU A 61 17.68 25.86 4.62
C LEU A 61 17.02 26.43 5.88
N LEU A 62 17.73 27.30 6.61
CA LEU A 62 17.27 27.89 7.87
C LEU A 62 16.13 28.90 7.71
N SER A 63 16.07 29.58 6.57
CA SER A 63 15.05 30.58 6.24
C SER A 63 13.88 30.02 5.44
N ARG A 64 13.89 28.72 5.12
CA ARG A 64 12.73 28.04 4.53
C ARG A 64 11.62 27.88 5.55
N HIS A 65 10.38 28.02 5.09
CA HIS A 65 9.19 27.80 5.90
C HIS A 65 8.83 26.31 5.86
N LEU A 66 8.30 25.78 6.96
CA LEU A 66 7.88 24.39 7.03
C LEU A 66 6.45 24.26 7.53
N ARG A 67 5.74 23.28 7.00
CA ARG A 67 4.37 22.96 7.36
C ARG A 67 4.27 21.47 7.65
N LEU A 68 3.52 21.09 8.67
CA LEU A 68 3.16 19.68 8.88
C LEU A 68 2.09 19.30 7.87
N THR A 69 2.12 18.07 7.35
CA THR A 69 1.02 17.60 6.50
C THR A 69 -0.29 17.59 7.26
N GLU A 70 -1.41 17.75 6.56
CA GLU A 70 -2.74 17.83 7.17
C GLU A 70 -3.06 16.58 8.00
N ASP A 71 -2.59 15.41 7.56
CA ASP A 71 -2.72 14.15 8.29
C ASP A 71 -1.97 14.18 9.63
N LEU A 72 -0.72 14.64 9.65
CA LEU A 72 0.07 14.76 10.87
C LEU A 72 -0.48 15.86 11.79
N ALA A 73 -0.91 16.99 11.23
CA ALA A 73 -1.53 18.08 11.99
C ALA A 73 -2.85 17.63 12.64
N THR A 74 -3.70 16.91 11.91
CA THR A 74 -4.96 16.36 12.41
C THR A 74 -4.72 15.32 13.51
N TYR A 75 -3.70 14.48 13.35
CA TYR A 75 -3.29 13.53 14.37
C TYR A 75 -2.83 14.22 15.66
N LEU A 76 -1.92 15.20 15.56
CA LEU A 76 -1.39 15.92 16.71
C LEU A 76 -2.44 16.76 17.45
N LEU A 77 -3.49 17.20 16.76
CA LEU A 77 -4.58 17.99 17.32
C LEU A 77 -5.78 17.15 17.79
N SER A 78 -5.75 15.83 17.62
CA SER A 78 -6.83 14.94 18.06
C SER A 78 -6.85 14.78 19.59
N GLU A 79 -8.04 14.61 20.17
CA GLU A 79 -8.21 14.45 21.63
C GLU A 79 -7.64 13.13 22.17
N ASP A 80 -7.55 12.09 21.34
CA ASP A 80 -7.00 10.78 21.68
C ASP A 80 -6.23 10.17 20.49
N PRO A 81 -4.98 10.62 20.22
CA PRO A 81 -4.18 10.17 19.09
C PRO A 81 -3.74 8.71 19.26
N ASP A 82 -4.11 7.84 18.32
CA ASP A 82 -3.70 6.44 18.32
C ASP A 82 -2.24 6.27 17.83
N PRO A 83 -1.28 5.89 18.70
CA PRO A 83 0.13 5.79 18.33
C PRO A 83 0.41 4.79 17.20
N THR A 84 -0.47 3.83 16.94
CA THR A 84 -0.34 2.89 15.82
C THR A 84 -0.53 3.54 14.44
N SER A 85 -1.20 4.70 14.40
CA SER A 85 -1.37 5.49 13.17
C SER A 85 -0.02 6.07 12.69
N VAL A 86 0.86 6.43 13.62
CA VAL A 86 2.21 6.94 13.32
C VAL A 86 3.13 5.83 12.86
N ASP A 87 3.01 4.63 13.43
CA ASP A 87 3.77 3.46 12.98
C ASP A 87 3.41 3.07 11.55
N THR A 88 2.14 3.26 11.15
CA THR A 88 1.69 3.09 9.77
C THR A 88 2.38 4.05 8.81
N TRP A 89 2.68 5.28 9.25
CA TRP A 89 3.47 6.25 8.47
C TRP A 89 4.98 5.95 8.52
N ALA A 90 5.49 5.39 9.63
CA ALA A 90 6.92 5.09 9.80
C ALA A 90 7.39 3.85 9.00
N ILE A 91 6.46 2.97 8.65
CA ILE A 91 6.66 1.86 7.72
C ILE A 91 6.57 2.41 6.29
N ALA A 92 7.68 2.98 5.82
CA ALA A 92 7.86 3.17 4.38
C ALA A 92 7.68 1.79 3.70
N PRO A 93 6.81 1.64 2.68
CA PRO A 93 6.99 0.52 1.79
C PRO A 93 8.38 0.70 1.18
N VAL A 94 9.29 -0.25 1.45
CA VAL A 94 10.55 -0.32 0.73
C VAL A 94 10.19 -0.29 -0.76
N ALA A 95 10.61 0.77 -1.43
CA ALA A 95 10.50 0.93 -2.86
C ALA A 95 11.41 -0.13 -3.50
N GLU A 96 10.92 -1.36 -3.62
CA GLU A 96 11.49 -2.31 -4.56
C GLU A 96 10.97 -1.91 -5.94
N ALA A 97 11.72 -1.08 -6.65
CA ALA A 97 11.82 -1.21 -8.10
C ALA A 97 12.49 -2.57 -8.38
N SER A 98 11.75 -3.66 -8.15
CA SER A 98 12.19 -5.00 -8.52
C SER A 98 11.98 -5.13 -10.01
N GLU A 99 12.96 -4.71 -10.80
CA GLU A 99 13.16 -5.19 -12.17
C GLU A 99 13.44 -6.70 -12.10
N SER A 100 12.38 -7.47 -11.92
CA SER A 100 12.45 -8.91 -12.07
C SER A 100 12.60 -9.16 -13.55
N SER A 101 13.82 -9.47 -14.02
CA SER A 101 14.08 -9.78 -15.44
C SER A 101 13.45 -11.12 -15.89
N GLU A 102 12.66 -11.75 -15.02
CA GLU A 102 12.00 -13.03 -15.24
C GLU A 102 10.48 -12.89 -15.17
N VAL A 103 9.80 -13.63 -16.06
CA VAL A 103 8.34 -13.76 -16.03
C VAL A 103 7.94 -14.43 -14.71
N PRO A 104 6.96 -13.89 -13.96
CA PRO A 104 6.51 -14.52 -12.72
C PRO A 104 6.03 -15.95 -12.94
N ALA A 105 6.36 -16.86 -12.02
CA ALA A 105 5.92 -18.26 -12.05
C ALA A 105 4.55 -18.50 -11.34
N GLU A 106 3.76 -17.45 -11.15
CA GLU A 106 2.48 -17.52 -10.44
C GLU A 106 1.38 -18.13 -11.32
N SER A 107 0.38 -18.78 -10.70
CA SER A 107 -0.73 -19.40 -11.43
C SER A 107 -2.09 -18.94 -10.92
N TRP A 108 -3.13 -19.09 -11.73
CA TRP A 108 -4.52 -18.79 -11.32
C TRP A 108 -4.94 -19.46 -10.00
N ASN A 109 -4.34 -20.59 -9.66
CA ASN A 109 -4.62 -21.31 -8.42
C ASN A 109 -4.11 -20.58 -7.18
N SER A 110 -3.13 -19.67 -7.29
CA SER A 110 -2.62 -18.92 -6.13
C SER A 110 -3.59 -17.81 -5.69
N LEU A 111 -4.41 -17.29 -6.61
CA LEU A 111 -5.45 -16.32 -6.30
C LEU A 111 -6.63 -16.95 -5.56
N VAL A 112 -7.05 -16.29 -4.49
CA VAL A 112 -8.32 -16.58 -3.79
C VAL A 112 -9.20 -15.35 -3.93
N LEU A 113 -10.06 -15.38 -4.95
CA LEU A 113 -11.03 -14.33 -5.25
C LEU A 113 -12.36 -14.98 -5.62
N PRO A 114 -13.50 -14.28 -5.49
CA PRO A 114 -14.77 -14.81 -5.95
C PRO A 114 -14.79 -14.98 -7.48
N ASP A 115 -15.59 -15.92 -7.97
CA ASP A 115 -15.62 -16.30 -9.39
C ASP A 115 -15.86 -15.13 -10.36
N PRO A 116 -16.74 -14.14 -10.07
CA PRO A 116 -16.92 -12.99 -10.94
C PRO A 116 -15.62 -12.20 -11.18
N GLN A 117 -14.82 -11.98 -10.13
CA GLN A 117 -13.54 -11.28 -10.22
C GLN A 117 -12.52 -12.09 -11.01
N LEU A 118 -12.47 -13.42 -10.81
CA LEU A 118 -11.59 -14.29 -11.59
C LEU A 118 -11.96 -14.28 -13.08
N ALA A 119 -13.26 -14.31 -13.41
CA ALA A 119 -13.74 -14.20 -14.78
C ALA A 119 -13.39 -12.83 -15.42
N GLN A 120 -13.50 -11.74 -14.65
CA GLN A 120 -13.08 -10.42 -15.09
C GLN A 120 -11.57 -10.37 -15.38
N LEU A 121 -10.73 -10.89 -14.49
CA LEU A 121 -9.27 -10.92 -14.70
C LEU A 121 -8.89 -11.76 -15.94
N LYS A 122 -9.56 -12.89 -16.19
CA LYS A 122 -9.36 -13.68 -17.41
C LYS A 122 -9.77 -12.91 -18.67
N THR A 123 -10.86 -12.14 -18.58
CA THR A 123 -11.30 -11.26 -19.68
C THR A 123 -10.27 -10.15 -19.94
N VAL A 124 -9.68 -9.58 -18.89
CA VAL A 124 -8.59 -8.60 -19.00
C VAL A 124 -7.37 -9.21 -19.70
N ALA A 125 -6.96 -10.42 -19.34
CA ALA A 125 -5.87 -11.12 -20.02
C ALA A 125 -6.16 -11.34 -21.51
N ALA A 126 -7.38 -11.77 -21.86
CA ALA A 126 -7.80 -11.93 -23.25
C ALA A 126 -7.79 -10.60 -24.02
N ALA A 127 -8.29 -9.51 -23.41
CA ALA A 127 -8.27 -8.18 -24.01
C ALA A 127 -6.84 -7.66 -24.23
N ALA A 128 -5.94 -7.86 -23.25
CA ALA A 128 -4.54 -7.46 -23.36
C ALA A 128 -3.78 -8.21 -24.48
N ARG A 129 -4.19 -9.43 -24.84
CA ARG A 129 -3.64 -10.16 -26.00
C ARG A 129 -4.18 -9.64 -27.34
N ALA A 130 -5.39 -9.10 -27.36
CA ALA A 130 -6.09 -8.70 -28.58
C ALA A 130 -5.91 -7.23 -28.94
N THR A 131 -5.69 -6.37 -27.95
CA THR A 131 -5.63 -4.92 -28.12
C THR A 131 -4.51 -4.29 -27.31
N ASP A 132 -3.77 -3.39 -27.95
CA ASP A 132 -2.76 -2.55 -27.31
C ASP A 132 -3.41 -1.55 -26.35
N GLY A 133 -2.62 -1.11 -25.36
CA GLY A 133 -3.05 -0.04 -24.46
C GLY A 133 -4.14 -0.42 -23.47
N THR A 134 -4.32 -1.72 -23.20
CA THR A 134 -5.26 -2.18 -22.17
C THR A 134 -4.84 -1.61 -20.81
N MET A 135 -5.73 -0.84 -20.19
CA MET A 135 -5.49 -0.19 -18.90
C MET A 135 -6.62 -0.49 -17.93
N VAL A 136 -6.32 -1.14 -16.81
CA VAL A 136 -7.32 -1.66 -15.88
C VAL A 136 -7.07 -1.15 -14.47
N LEU A 137 -8.14 -0.75 -13.79
CA LEU A 137 -8.10 -0.38 -12.38
C LEU A 137 -8.40 -1.59 -11.50
N LEU A 138 -7.47 -1.93 -10.61
CA LEU A 138 -7.64 -2.89 -9.52
C LEU A 138 -7.98 -2.11 -8.24
N ALA A 139 -9.23 -2.18 -7.81
CA ALA A 139 -9.74 -1.42 -6.67
C ALA A 139 -10.08 -2.32 -5.50
N GLY A 140 -9.54 -2.06 -4.30
CA GLY A 140 -9.94 -2.77 -3.09
C GLY A 140 -8.93 -2.60 -1.96
N PRO A 141 -9.28 -2.96 -0.71
CA PRO A 141 -8.44 -2.72 0.46
C PRO A 141 -7.02 -3.27 0.33
N SER A 142 -6.07 -2.76 1.13
CA SER A 142 -4.71 -3.31 1.16
C SER A 142 -4.73 -4.81 1.50
N GLY A 143 -3.75 -5.55 0.99
CA GLY A 143 -3.63 -7.00 1.27
C GLY A 143 -4.67 -7.92 0.60
N THR A 144 -5.57 -7.41 -0.26
CA THR A 144 -6.58 -8.23 -0.95
C THR A 144 -6.09 -8.99 -2.19
N GLY A 145 -4.79 -8.92 -2.51
CA GLY A 145 -4.20 -9.70 -3.61
C GLY A 145 -4.08 -8.98 -4.96
N LYS A 146 -4.22 -7.66 -5.02
CA LYS A 146 -4.01 -6.86 -6.27
C LYS A 146 -2.64 -7.11 -6.92
N THR A 147 -1.57 -7.09 -6.13
CA THR A 147 -0.20 -7.37 -6.62
C THR A 147 -0.04 -8.83 -7.07
N LEU A 148 -0.67 -9.78 -6.37
CA LEU A 148 -0.65 -11.19 -6.79
C LEU A 148 -1.40 -11.38 -8.11
N ALA A 149 -2.51 -10.66 -8.31
CA ALA A 149 -3.25 -10.70 -9.57
C ALA A 149 -2.40 -10.16 -10.72
N ALA A 150 -1.62 -9.10 -10.50
CA ALA A 150 -0.66 -8.61 -11.50
C ALA A 150 0.40 -9.67 -11.86
N LYS A 151 0.94 -10.41 -10.88
CA LYS A 151 1.87 -11.52 -11.13
C LYS A 151 1.24 -12.65 -11.95
N VAL A 152 0.02 -13.06 -11.61
CA VAL A 152 -0.71 -14.09 -12.37
C VAL A 152 -1.01 -13.63 -13.80
N LEU A 153 -1.40 -12.37 -13.99
CA LEU A 153 -1.64 -11.82 -15.32
C LEU A 153 -0.35 -11.74 -16.14
N ALA A 154 0.77 -11.36 -15.53
CA ALA A 154 2.08 -11.37 -16.20
C ALA A 154 2.50 -12.78 -16.62
N ALA A 155 2.32 -13.77 -15.74
CA ALA A 155 2.57 -15.17 -16.04
C ALA A 155 1.69 -15.69 -17.19
N GLU A 156 0.38 -15.41 -17.14
CA GLU A 156 -0.57 -15.79 -18.19
C GLU A 156 -0.22 -15.13 -19.53
N LEU A 157 0.20 -13.88 -19.53
CA LEU A 157 0.56 -13.15 -20.75
C LEU A 157 1.97 -13.45 -21.24
N GLU A 158 2.77 -14.22 -20.48
CA GLU A 158 4.19 -14.47 -20.74
C GLU A 158 5.00 -13.15 -20.89
N LEU A 159 4.64 -12.15 -20.08
CA LEU A 159 5.25 -10.82 -20.07
C LEU A 159 5.98 -10.57 -18.75
N LEU A 160 7.02 -9.72 -18.80
CA LEU A 160 7.67 -9.21 -17.60
C LEU A 160 6.68 -8.38 -16.77
N LEU A 161 6.82 -8.46 -15.45
CA LEU A 161 6.07 -7.62 -14.52
C LEU A 161 6.97 -6.48 -14.04
N VAL A 162 6.61 -5.24 -14.39
CA VAL A 162 7.23 -4.02 -13.88
C VAL A 162 6.31 -3.45 -12.81
N ILE A 163 6.82 -3.25 -11.59
CA ILE A 163 6.07 -2.67 -10.48
C ILE A 163 6.65 -1.30 -10.16
N VAL A 164 5.79 -0.29 -10.16
CA VAL A 164 6.16 1.10 -9.88
C VAL A 164 5.25 1.61 -8.80
N ASP A 165 5.81 2.21 -7.76
CA ASP A 165 5.04 2.86 -6.72
C ASP A 165 4.96 4.37 -6.99
N LEU A 166 3.77 4.86 -7.35
CA LEU A 166 3.62 6.28 -7.68
C LEU A 166 3.82 7.20 -6.47
N ALA A 167 3.78 6.66 -5.24
CA ALA A 167 4.11 7.44 -4.05
C ALA A 167 5.61 7.74 -3.94
N THR A 168 6.47 7.05 -4.69
CA THR A 168 7.92 7.28 -4.70
C THR A 168 8.36 8.20 -5.83
N ILE A 169 7.46 8.57 -6.73
CA ILE A 169 7.75 9.49 -7.84
C ILE A 169 7.18 10.86 -7.49
N THR A 170 8.08 11.79 -7.22
CA THR A 170 7.77 13.19 -6.90
C THR A 170 8.10 14.08 -8.08
N PRO A 171 7.22 15.00 -8.50
CA PRO A 171 7.56 15.99 -9.50
C PRO A 171 8.73 16.86 -9.03
N ASP A 172 9.57 17.28 -9.97
CA ASP A 172 10.61 18.28 -9.75
C ASP A 172 9.99 19.66 -9.43
N GLU A 173 10.83 20.63 -9.08
CA GLU A 173 10.43 22.01 -8.80
C GLU A 173 9.65 22.64 -9.98
N ASP A 174 10.02 22.29 -11.22
CA ASP A 174 9.35 22.73 -12.45
C ASP A 174 8.07 21.93 -12.77
N GLY A 175 7.67 20.98 -11.92
CA GLY A 175 6.52 20.09 -12.10
C GLY A 175 6.75 18.94 -13.08
N THR A 176 7.97 18.78 -13.60
CA THR A 176 8.35 17.68 -14.50
C THR A 176 8.50 16.36 -13.73
N ILE A 177 8.32 15.24 -14.44
CA ILE A 177 8.53 13.90 -13.89
C ILE A 177 9.41 13.14 -14.87
N PRO A 178 10.75 13.18 -14.71
CA PRO A 178 11.70 12.54 -15.63
C PRO A 178 11.40 11.05 -15.84
N GLU A 179 10.95 10.36 -14.80
CA GLU A 179 10.60 8.94 -14.84
C GLU A 179 9.43 8.63 -15.78
N LEU A 180 8.60 9.60 -16.16
CA LEU A 180 7.53 9.37 -17.14
C LEU A 180 8.09 8.93 -18.49
N ASP A 181 9.24 9.47 -18.91
CA ASP A 181 9.86 9.10 -20.18
C ASP A 181 10.37 7.65 -20.13
N ASP A 182 10.98 7.24 -19.01
CA ASP A 182 11.42 5.85 -18.81
C ASP A 182 10.22 4.90 -18.80
N LEU A 183 9.16 5.25 -18.05
CA LEU A 183 7.91 4.48 -18.00
C LEU A 183 7.22 4.40 -19.36
N ALA A 184 7.33 5.45 -20.17
CA ALA A 184 6.74 5.52 -21.50
C ALA A 184 7.59 4.83 -22.56
N ASN A 185 8.81 4.39 -22.26
CA ASN A 185 9.70 3.66 -23.17
C ASN A 185 9.92 2.20 -22.76
N LEU A 186 9.18 1.72 -21.76
CA LEU A 186 9.24 0.33 -21.33
C LEU A 186 8.94 -0.63 -22.50
N PRO A 187 9.65 -1.77 -22.57
CA PRO A 187 9.30 -2.84 -23.50
C PRO A 187 7.89 -3.39 -23.19
N PRO A 188 7.31 -4.20 -24.10
CA PRO A 188 6.03 -4.86 -23.84
C PRO A 188 6.06 -5.61 -22.50
N CYS A 189 5.22 -5.18 -21.56
CA CYS A 189 5.20 -5.69 -20.19
C CYS A 189 3.80 -5.57 -19.55
N VAL A 190 3.63 -6.24 -18.41
CA VAL A 190 2.61 -5.89 -17.43
C VAL A 190 3.19 -4.83 -16.51
N LEU A 191 2.66 -3.61 -16.57
CA LEU A 191 3.04 -2.49 -15.71
C LEU A 191 2.02 -2.35 -14.57
N LEU A 192 2.44 -2.57 -13.33
CA LEU A 192 1.63 -2.32 -12.14
C LEU A 192 2.01 -0.98 -11.51
N LEU A 193 1.12 0.01 -11.59
CA LEU A 193 1.21 1.27 -10.88
C LEU A 193 0.52 1.16 -9.52
N LYS A 194 1.30 1.06 -8.44
CA LYS A 194 0.81 1.11 -7.06
C LYS A 194 0.51 2.55 -6.66
N ASN A 195 -0.37 2.70 -5.67
CA ASN A 195 -0.80 4.01 -5.16
C ASN A 195 -1.32 4.94 -6.26
N ALA A 196 -2.14 4.39 -7.17
CA ALA A 196 -2.76 5.11 -8.28
C ALA A 196 -3.43 6.46 -7.90
N PRO A 197 -4.03 6.65 -6.71
CA PRO A 197 -4.57 7.95 -6.33
C PRO A 197 -3.55 9.11 -6.33
N GLN A 198 -2.24 8.83 -6.23
CA GLN A 198 -1.21 9.86 -6.29
C GLN A 198 -1.26 10.64 -7.61
N TRP A 199 -1.53 9.98 -8.74
CA TRP A 199 -1.61 10.66 -10.05
C TRP A 199 -3.04 10.74 -10.60
N PHE A 200 -3.88 9.77 -10.25
CA PHE A 200 -5.22 9.61 -10.81
C PHE A 200 -6.34 9.99 -9.81
N GLY A 201 -5.96 10.48 -8.63
CA GLY A 201 -6.86 10.81 -7.55
C GLY A 201 -7.58 12.15 -7.72
N ARG A 202 -8.28 12.56 -6.66
CA ARG A 202 -8.96 13.87 -6.61
C ARG A 202 -7.99 15.02 -6.38
N THR A 203 -6.94 14.76 -5.60
CA THR A 203 -5.84 15.67 -5.25
C THR A 203 -4.52 15.02 -5.69
N PRO A 204 -4.25 14.99 -7.00
CA PRO A 204 -3.05 14.35 -7.51
C PRO A 204 -1.80 15.19 -7.21
N THR A 205 -0.67 14.53 -7.00
CA THR A 205 0.65 15.15 -6.88
C THR A 205 1.22 15.54 -8.24
N ALA A 206 0.88 14.80 -9.30
CA ALA A 206 1.31 15.06 -10.67
C ALA A 206 0.30 15.94 -11.43
N GLU A 207 0.81 16.78 -12.33
CA GLU A 207 -0.05 17.57 -13.21
C GLU A 207 -0.88 16.69 -14.14
N ALA A 208 -2.18 16.94 -14.20
CA ALA A 208 -3.10 16.13 -14.99
C ALA A 208 -2.76 16.11 -16.49
N ALA A 209 -2.17 17.19 -17.04
CA ALA A 209 -1.76 17.26 -18.44
C ALA A 209 -0.60 16.30 -18.76
N LEU A 210 0.40 16.23 -17.87
CA LEU A 210 1.54 15.30 -17.99
C LEU A 210 1.08 13.85 -17.86
N VAL A 211 0.23 13.55 -16.89
CA VAL A 211 -0.34 12.20 -16.74
C VAL A 211 -1.18 11.83 -17.98
N GLN A 212 -1.94 12.78 -18.53
CA GLN A 212 -2.74 12.57 -19.74
C GLN A 212 -1.89 12.29 -20.98
N SER A 213 -0.81 13.04 -21.20
CA SER A 213 0.10 12.79 -22.32
C SER A 213 0.75 11.41 -22.19
N TRP A 214 1.21 11.05 -20.99
CA TRP A 214 1.77 9.73 -20.70
C TRP A 214 0.75 8.60 -20.96
N VAL A 215 -0.50 8.73 -20.47
CA VAL A 215 -1.54 7.72 -20.71
C VAL A 215 -1.81 7.54 -22.20
N ILE A 216 -1.85 8.62 -22.98
CA ILE A 216 -2.05 8.55 -24.43
C ILE A 216 -0.91 7.80 -25.11
N GLN A 217 0.33 8.04 -24.72
CA GLN A 217 1.50 7.32 -25.25
C GLN A 217 1.46 5.85 -24.83
N ARG A 218 1.24 5.55 -23.55
CA ARG A 218 1.19 4.19 -23.03
C ARG A 218 0.09 3.35 -23.70
N ARG A 219 -1.03 3.96 -24.07
CA ARG A 219 -2.12 3.29 -24.81
C ARG A 219 -1.77 2.87 -26.23
N ARG A 220 -0.68 3.39 -26.80
CA ARG A 220 -0.19 2.98 -28.13
C ARG A 220 0.80 1.83 -28.06
N GLN A 221 1.16 1.40 -26.85
CA GLN A 221 2.13 0.34 -26.65
C GLN A 221 1.44 -0.98 -26.30
N PRO A 222 2.03 -2.10 -26.75
CA PRO A 222 1.56 -3.42 -26.35
C PRO A 222 1.75 -3.67 -24.86
N GLY A 223 1.01 -4.65 -24.35
CA GLY A 223 1.04 -5.06 -22.95
C GLY A 223 -0.14 -4.54 -22.14
N LEU A 224 -0.01 -4.60 -20.82
CA LEU A 224 -1.10 -4.37 -19.88
C LEU A 224 -0.66 -3.37 -18.80
N THR A 225 -1.44 -2.32 -18.59
CA THR A 225 -1.23 -1.40 -17.47
C THR A 225 -2.29 -1.63 -16.40
N LEU A 226 -1.86 -1.88 -15.18
CA LEU A 226 -2.69 -2.11 -13.99
C LEU A 226 -2.50 -0.96 -13.03
N LEU A 227 -3.58 -0.30 -12.64
CA LEU A 227 -3.57 0.73 -11.61
C LEU A 227 -4.11 0.11 -10.32
N ALA A 228 -3.36 0.15 -9.23
CA ALA A 228 -3.83 -0.34 -7.93
C ALA A 228 -4.27 0.83 -7.04
N SER A 229 -5.52 0.76 -6.59
CA SER A 229 -6.11 1.74 -5.67
C SER A 229 -6.73 1.03 -4.47
N PRO A 230 -6.63 1.60 -3.24
CA PRO A 230 -7.32 1.05 -2.07
C PRO A 230 -8.84 1.08 -2.22
N TYR A 231 -9.38 2.09 -2.91
CA TYR A 231 -10.82 2.23 -3.14
C TYR A 231 -11.10 2.76 -4.54
N LEU A 232 -12.23 2.37 -5.13
CA LEU A 232 -12.65 2.89 -6.43
C LEU A 232 -12.85 4.41 -6.38
N GLN A 233 -13.39 4.90 -5.27
CA GLN A 233 -13.74 6.30 -5.04
C GLN A 233 -12.49 7.18 -4.89
N SER A 234 -11.31 6.62 -4.61
CA SER A 234 -10.07 7.37 -4.55
C SER A 234 -9.64 7.89 -5.93
N ILE A 235 -10.15 7.30 -7.02
CA ILE A 235 -9.83 7.69 -8.39
C ILE A 235 -10.88 8.68 -8.93
N LYS A 236 -10.42 9.75 -9.58
CA LYS A 236 -11.29 10.76 -10.19
C LYS A 236 -12.23 10.11 -11.23
N PRO A 237 -13.51 10.52 -11.30
CA PRO A 237 -14.47 9.91 -12.24
C PRO A 237 -14.02 9.89 -13.71
N SER A 238 -13.37 10.96 -14.18
CA SER A 238 -12.86 11.05 -15.56
C SER A 238 -11.83 9.97 -15.87
N TRP A 239 -10.93 9.68 -14.92
CA TRP A 239 -9.97 8.61 -15.05
C TRP A 239 -10.63 7.25 -15.02
N ARG A 240 -11.59 7.01 -14.11
CA ARG A 240 -12.35 5.75 -14.05
C ARG A 240 -13.06 5.42 -15.37
N GLN A 241 -13.68 6.42 -16.00
CA GLN A 241 -14.36 6.27 -17.28
C GLN A 241 -13.40 5.98 -18.44
N SER A 242 -12.14 6.42 -18.33
CA SER A 242 -11.14 6.16 -19.36
C SER A 242 -10.59 4.73 -19.33
N MET A 243 -10.67 4.02 -18.20
CA MET A 243 -10.11 2.68 -18.04
C MET A 243 -10.82 1.66 -18.94
N THR A 244 -10.06 0.71 -19.50
CA THR A 244 -10.62 -0.43 -20.24
C THR A 244 -11.50 -1.30 -19.36
N GLY A 245 -11.20 -1.37 -18.07
CA GLY A 245 -12.00 -2.11 -17.10
C GLY A 245 -11.67 -1.74 -15.66
N VAL A 246 -12.57 -2.12 -14.76
CA VAL A 246 -12.41 -2.01 -13.30
C VAL A 246 -12.67 -3.39 -12.71
N VAL A 247 -11.74 -3.87 -11.89
CA VAL A 247 -11.87 -5.12 -11.14
C VAL A 247 -11.82 -4.79 -9.65
N GLU A 248 -12.91 -5.09 -8.95
CA GLU A 248 -13.01 -4.85 -7.51
C GLU A 248 -12.56 -6.07 -6.72
N PHE A 249 -11.67 -5.86 -5.75
CA PHE A 249 -11.09 -6.86 -4.86
C PHE A 249 -11.75 -6.74 -3.49
N PRO A 250 -12.77 -7.57 -3.20
CA PRO A 250 -13.46 -7.53 -1.92
C PRO A 250 -12.56 -8.04 -0.79
N THR A 251 -12.91 -7.71 0.44
CA THR A 251 -12.40 -8.43 1.61
C THR A 251 -12.81 -9.90 1.51
N PRO A 252 -11.89 -10.86 1.75
CA PRO A 252 -12.19 -12.27 1.62
C PRO A 252 -13.23 -12.68 2.66
N ASP A 253 -14.20 -13.52 2.28
CA ASP A 253 -15.17 -14.10 3.21
C ASP A 253 -14.52 -15.17 4.12
N ALA A 254 -15.30 -15.76 5.03
CA ALA A 254 -14.76 -16.76 5.96
C ALA A 254 -14.21 -18.02 5.25
N ALA A 255 -14.82 -18.46 4.16
CA ALA A 255 -14.36 -19.63 3.41
C ALA A 255 -13.04 -19.33 2.67
N ALA A 256 -12.95 -18.16 2.04
CA ALA A 256 -11.74 -17.65 1.41
C ALA A 256 -10.60 -17.47 2.43
N ARG A 257 -10.89 -16.88 3.59
CA ARG A 257 -9.92 -16.74 4.69
C ARG A 257 -9.42 -18.09 5.21
N GLU A 258 -10.30 -19.10 5.34
CA GLU A 258 -9.89 -20.45 5.72
C GLU A 258 -8.91 -21.05 4.70
N LEU A 259 -9.18 -20.88 3.41
CA LEU A 259 -8.30 -21.33 2.34
C LEU A 259 -6.95 -20.60 2.38
N LEU A 260 -6.97 -19.28 2.58
CA LEU A 260 -5.76 -18.46 2.71
C LEU A 260 -4.90 -18.91 3.90
N TRP A 261 -5.51 -19.15 5.07
CA TRP A 261 -4.81 -19.69 6.23
C TRP A 261 -4.17 -21.06 5.96
N LYS A 262 -4.89 -21.96 5.28
CA LYS A 262 -4.34 -23.28 4.91
C LYS A 262 -3.15 -23.17 3.97
N ARG A 263 -3.14 -22.18 3.06
CA ARG A 263 -2.06 -21.95 2.09
C ARG A 263 -0.86 -21.24 2.69
N ALA A 264 -1.09 -20.33 3.64
CA ALA A 264 -0.03 -19.58 4.29
C ALA A 264 0.84 -20.44 5.22
N ILE A 265 0.35 -21.62 5.63
CA ILE A 265 1.07 -22.55 6.50
C ILE A 265 1.68 -23.69 5.66
N PRO A 266 3.00 -23.93 5.73
CA PRO A 266 3.65 -25.02 5.01
C PRO A 266 3.03 -26.40 5.29
N GLN A 267 3.02 -27.25 4.27
CA GLN A 267 2.60 -28.64 4.44
C GLN A 267 3.54 -29.35 5.42
N GLY A 268 2.97 -30.13 6.34
CA GLY A 268 3.74 -30.87 7.35
C GLY A 268 4.00 -30.11 8.66
N THR A 269 3.63 -28.83 8.76
CA THR A 269 3.68 -28.10 10.05
C THR A 269 2.80 -28.80 11.10
N LYS A 270 3.41 -29.22 12.21
CA LYS A 270 2.66 -29.73 13.37
C LYS A 270 1.83 -28.60 13.94
N LYS A 271 0.53 -28.83 14.11
CA LYS A 271 -0.41 -27.87 14.71
C LYS A 271 -1.14 -28.48 15.90
N ASP A 272 -1.44 -27.65 16.89
CA ASP A 272 -2.32 -28.03 17.99
C ASP A 272 -3.72 -28.40 17.45
N ARG A 273 -4.34 -29.41 18.07
CA ARG A 273 -5.72 -29.85 17.79
C ARG A 273 -6.74 -28.72 18.00
N ASN A 274 -6.45 -27.78 18.90
CA ASN A 274 -7.34 -26.65 19.16
C ASN A 274 -7.28 -25.57 18.06
N LEU A 275 -6.23 -25.55 17.24
CA LEU A 275 -6.09 -24.59 16.14
C LEU A 275 -6.89 -25.05 14.93
N ARG A 276 -8.11 -24.52 14.80
CA ARG A 276 -9.01 -24.81 13.68
C ARG A 276 -9.16 -23.60 12.76
N TRP A 277 -8.73 -23.74 11.52
CA TRP A 277 -8.84 -22.68 10.52
C TRP A 277 -10.26 -22.14 10.29
N PRO A 278 -11.33 -22.97 10.28
CA PRO A 278 -12.70 -22.44 10.21
C PRO A 278 -13.01 -21.46 11.35
N HIS A 279 -12.57 -21.77 12.58
CA HIS A 279 -12.80 -20.91 13.75
C HIS A 279 -12.03 -19.60 13.65
N VAL A 280 -10.75 -19.68 13.24
CA VAL A 280 -9.90 -18.49 13.04
C VAL A 280 -10.48 -17.60 11.94
N ALA A 281 -10.85 -18.19 10.81
CA ALA A 281 -11.38 -17.48 9.66
C ALA A 281 -12.74 -16.83 9.94
N GLU A 282 -13.60 -17.45 10.74
CA GLU A 282 -14.90 -16.90 11.12
C GLU A 282 -14.76 -15.66 12.02
N HIS A 283 -13.81 -15.66 12.95
CA HIS A 283 -13.68 -14.62 13.97
C HIS A 283 -12.71 -13.49 13.61
N LEU A 284 -11.75 -13.73 12.71
CA LEU A 284 -10.76 -12.73 12.29
C LEU A 284 -11.04 -12.28 10.86
N THR A 285 -11.59 -11.08 10.72
CA THR A 285 -11.86 -10.43 9.43
C THR A 285 -10.59 -9.78 8.90
N LEU A 286 -9.71 -10.60 8.33
CA LEU A 286 -8.37 -10.21 7.86
C LEU A 286 -8.26 -10.25 6.34
N SER A 287 -7.38 -9.41 5.77
CA SER A 287 -7.00 -9.50 4.36
C SER A 287 -6.05 -10.69 4.12
N GLY A 288 -5.81 -11.05 2.86
CA GLY A 288 -4.84 -12.09 2.52
C GLY A 288 -3.40 -11.72 2.90
N GLY A 289 -3.04 -10.43 2.78
CA GLY A 289 -1.77 -9.89 3.23
C GLY A 289 -1.59 -10.02 4.74
N ASP A 290 -2.61 -9.64 5.52
CA ASP A 290 -2.57 -9.78 6.98
C ASP A 290 -2.43 -11.24 7.40
N ILE A 291 -3.18 -12.15 6.75
CA ILE A 291 -3.07 -13.59 7.00
C ILE A 291 -1.65 -14.09 6.72
N ALA A 292 -1.01 -13.67 5.61
CA ALA A 292 0.35 -14.07 5.30
C ALA A 292 1.35 -13.58 6.36
N THR A 293 1.26 -12.31 6.77
CA THR A 293 2.12 -11.71 7.80
C THR A 293 1.96 -12.40 9.16
N LEU A 294 0.71 -12.62 9.57
CA LEU A 294 0.40 -13.31 10.83
C LEU A 294 0.85 -14.77 10.80
N ALA A 295 0.66 -15.48 9.68
CA ALA A 295 1.11 -16.85 9.51
C ALA A 295 2.64 -16.97 9.63
N GLN A 296 3.38 -16.09 8.96
CA GLN A 296 4.85 -16.06 9.05
C GLN A 296 5.31 -15.81 10.49
N THR A 297 4.73 -14.82 11.16
CA THR A 297 5.05 -14.49 12.55
C THR A 297 4.72 -15.65 13.49
N ALA A 298 3.53 -16.25 13.36
CA ALA A 298 3.11 -17.38 14.20
C ALA A 298 3.99 -18.62 13.96
N LEU A 299 4.45 -18.87 12.73
CA LEU A 299 5.40 -19.95 12.43
C LEU A 299 6.77 -19.71 13.08
N ALA A 300 7.29 -18.48 13.03
CA ALA A 300 8.54 -18.12 13.68
C ALA A 300 8.48 -18.33 15.20
N LEU A 301 7.35 -17.95 15.83
CA LEU A 301 7.11 -18.20 17.26
C LEU A 301 6.97 -19.71 17.55
N ALA A 302 6.30 -20.46 16.68
CA ALA A 302 6.11 -21.90 16.83
C ALA A 302 7.42 -22.71 16.79
N GLN A 303 8.45 -22.20 16.11
CA GLN A 303 9.78 -22.83 16.06
C GLN A 303 10.53 -22.76 17.39
N GLN A 304 10.14 -21.87 18.30
CA GLN A 304 10.73 -21.75 19.63
C GLN A 304 10.21 -22.81 20.61
N ASN A 305 9.13 -23.53 20.25
CA ASN A 305 8.59 -24.62 21.04
C ASN A 305 9.36 -25.92 20.79
N ASP A 306 9.49 -26.76 21.82
CA ASP A 306 10.03 -28.13 21.68
C ASP A 306 8.95 -29.18 22.01
N PRO A 307 8.43 -29.93 21.02
CA PRO A 307 8.75 -29.87 19.59
C PRO A 307 8.08 -28.67 18.88
N PRO A 308 8.60 -28.22 17.72
CA PRO A 308 8.03 -27.12 16.95
C PRO A 308 6.58 -27.39 16.60
N THR A 309 5.67 -26.62 17.19
CA THR A 309 4.23 -26.82 17.09
C THR A 309 3.53 -25.47 17.01
N LEU A 310 2.72 -25.30 15.96
CA LEU A 310 1.88 -24.13 15.78
C LEU A 310 0.67 -24.22 16.72
N THR A 311 0.61 -23.29 17.67
CA THR A 311 -0.44 -23.26 18.70
C THR A 311 -1.36 -22.05 18.53
N LEU A 312 -2.52 -22.09 19.22
CA LEU A 312 -3.37 -20.90 19.33
C LEU A 312 -2.65 -19.74 20.03
N ASP A 313 -1.73 -20.04 20.96
CA ASP A 313 -0.99 -19.00 21.68
C ASP A 313 -0.02 -18.26 20.75
N SER A 314 0.71 -19.00 19.90
CA SER A 314 1.56 -18.41 18.85
C SER A 314 0.76 -17.48 17.92
N LEU A 315 -0.49 -17.84 17.60
CA LEU A 315 -1.37 -16.99 16.81
C LEU A 315 -1.88 -15.76 17.58
N HIS A 316 -2.20 -15.90 18.87
CA HIS A 316 -2.56 -14.75 19.71
C HIS A 316 -1.40 -13.76 19.87
N GLN A 317 -0.17 -14.25 20.04
CA GLN A 317 1.01 -13.41 20.10
C GLN A 317 1.26 -12.68 18.77
N ALA A 318 1.13 -13.37 17.64
CA ALA A 318 1.20 -12.73 16.33
C ALA A 318 0.10 -11.67 16.15
N LEU A 319 -1.13 -11.96 16.59
CA LEU A 319 -2.25 -11.01 16.52
C LEU A 319 -2.01 -9.79 17.40
N ALA A 320 -1.48 -9.97 18.62
CA ALA A 320 -1.15 -8.87 19.52
C ALA A 320 -0.07 -7.94 18.96
N LEU A 321 0.87 -8.48 18.17
CA LEU A 321 1.94 -7.72 17.54
C LEU A 321 1.45 -6.88 16.35
N HIS A 322 0.60 -7.44 15.49
CA HIS A 322 0.21 -6.80 14.22
C HIS A 322 -1.19 -6.15 14.24
N HIS A 323 -2.08 -6.62 15.11
CA HIS A 323 -3.47 -6.13 15.23
C HIS A 323 -3.95 -6.14 16.71
N PRO A 324 -3.40 -5.28 17.58
CA PRO A 324 -3.64 -5.33 19.04
C PRO A 324 -5.11 -5.15 19.44
N ALA A 325 -5.92 -4.49 18.61
CA ALA A 325 -7.35 -4.31 18.83
C ALA A 325 -8.19 -5.58 18.56
N MET A 326 -7.68 -6.53 17.76
CA MET A 326 -8.40 -7.76 17.44
C MET A 326 -8.18 -8.83 18.50
N LYS A 327 -9.22 -9.63 18.76
CA LYS A 327 -9.14 -10.76 19.69
C LYS A 327 -9.74 -12.00 19.06
N LEU A 328 -8.99 -13.10 19.13
CA LEU A 328 -9.50 -14.42 18.76
C LEU A 328 -10.09 -15.08 20.02
N PRO A 329 -11.42 -15.31 20.10
CA PRO A 329 -11.99 -16.03 21.22
C PRO A 329 -11.52 -17.48 21.24
N LYS A 330 -11.40 -18.06 22.43
CA LYS A 330 -11.07 -19.49 22.57
C LYS A 330 -12.20 -20.34 21.94
N PRO A 331 -11.88 -21.41 21.20
CA PRO A 331 -12.89 -22.28 20.63
C PRO A 331 -13.75 -22.89 21.74
N SER A 332 -15.08 -22.83 21.59
CA SER A 332 -15.99 -23.42 22.56
C SER A 332 -15.78 -24.94 22.58
N ARG A 333 -15.40 -25.48 23.73
CA ARG A 333 -15.44 -26.93 23.96
C ARG A 333 -16.92 -27.31 24.01
N ASN A 334 -17.46 -27.87 22.93
CA ASN A 334 -18.77 -28.50 22.97
C ASN A 334 -18.82 -29.44 24.18
N ARG A 335 -19.65 -29.11 25.17
CA ARG A 335 -20.06 -30.05 26.22
C ARG A 335 -20.67 -31.23 25.48
N ARG A 336 -19.94 -32.36 25.43
CA ARG A 336 -20.55 -33.66 25.11
C ARG A 336 -21.73 -33.82 26.06
N SER A 337 -22.93 -33.82 25.51
CA SER A 337 -24.13 -34.29 26.19
C SER A 337 -23.84 -35.69 26.72
N GLN A 338 -23.66 -35.81 28.03
CA GLN A 338 -23.70 -37.11 28.68
C GLN A 338 -25.07 -37.73 28.40
N PRO A 339 -25.16 -39.00 27.97
CA PRO A 339 -26.44 -39.67 27.91
C PRO A 339 -26.96 -39.78 29.35
N LYS A 340 -28.17 -39.27 29.59
CA LYS A 340 -28.89 -39.50 30.84
C LYS A 340 -29.05 -41.03 30.99
N GLN A 341 -28.33 -41.61 31.94
CA GLN A 341 -28.72 -42.88 32.52
C GLN A 341 -29.91 -42.60 33.42
N SER A 342 -31.07 -43.13 33.04
CA SER A 342 -32.22 -43.37 33.91
C SER A 342 -33.02 -44.53 33.35
#